data_AF-A0A7W1LLH0-F1
#
_entry.id   AF-A0A7W1LLH0-F1
#
_cell.length_a   1.000
_cell.length_b   1.000
_cell.length_c   1.000
_cell.angle_alpha   90.00
_cell.angle_beta   90.00
_cell.angle_gamma   90.00
#
_symmetry.space_group_name_H-M   'P 1'
#
loop_
_entity.id
_entity.type
_entity.pdbx_description
1 polymer ?
#
loop_
_entity_poly.entity_id
_entity_poly.type
_entity_poly.pdbx_seq_one_letter_code
_entity_poly.pdbx_strand_id
1 'polypeptide(L)'
;MRIDTVEAAARTPQQEQPYAALGLRGDEYQRLKDILGRRPTSAELAMYSVMWSEHCSYKSSKVHLRTFGDLPPSERLMVGI
;
A
#
# COMPACT_ATOMS: atom_id res chain seq x y z
N MET A 1 -23.71 13.99 -1.06
CA MET A 1 -22.35 13.49 -1.35
C MET A 1 -22.49 12.11 -1.99
N ARG A 2 -22.04 11.91 -3.23
CA ARG A 2 -22.17 10.61 -3.91
C ARG A 2 -21.00 9.72 -3.49
N ILE A 3 -21.28 8.56 -2.91
CA ILE A 3 -20.27 7.60 -2.48
C ILE A 3 -19.63 6.97 -3.73
N ASP A 4 -18.30 6.92 -3.77
CA ASP A 4 -17.57 6.22 -4.83
C ASP A 4 -17.53 4.72 -4.49
N THR A 5 -18.48 3.96 -5.03
CA THR A 5 -18.60 2.52 -4.76
C THR A 5 -17.70 1.69 -5.69
N VAL A 6 -17.54 0.41 -5.36
CA VAL A 6 -16.79 -0.55 -6.17
C VAL A 6 -17.38 -0.69 -7.57
N GLU A 7 -18.71 -0.73 -7.70
CA GLU A 7 -19.40 -0.81 -9.00
C GLU A 7 -19.20 0.45 -9.82
N ALA A 8 -19.25 1.62 -9.18
CA ALA A 8 -18.99 2.89 -9.84
C ALA A 8 -17.54 2.93 -10.35
N ALA A 9 -16.58 2.47 -9.54
CA ALA A 9 -15.17 2.39 -9.90
C ALA A 9 -14.92 1.46 -11.09
N ALA A 10 -15.57 0.30 -11.14
CA ALA A 10 -15.48 -0.63 -12.27
C ALA A 10 -16.03 -0.04 -13.57
N ARG A 11 -17.09 0.77 -13.50
CA ARG A 11 -17.73 1.41 -14.67
C ARG A 11 -17.03 2.67 -15.16
N THR A 12 -16.09 3.23 -14.39
CA THR A 12 -15.43 4.50 -14.70
C THR A 12 -13.90 4.42 -14.64
N PRO A 13 -13.26 3.50 -15.40
CA PRO A 13 -11.84 3.22 -15.25
C PRO A 13 -10.91 4.39 -15.65
N GLN A 14 -11.39 5.33 -16.47
CA GLN A 14 -10.65 6.51 -16.93
C GLN A 14 -10.83 7.74 -16.03
N GLN A 15 -11.63 7.64 -14.97
CA GLN A 15 -11.82 8.77 -14.05
C GLN A 15 -10.48 9.10 -13.37
N GLU A 16 -10.07 10.36 -13.48
CA GLU A 16 -8.85 10.85 -12.83
C GLU A 16 -8.99 10.84 -11.31
N GLN A 17 -7.90 10.49 -10.62
CA GLN A 17 -7.85 10.42 -9.16
C GLN A 17 -6.58 11.12 -8.64
N PRO A 18 -6.64 11.82 -7.49
CA PRO A 18 -5.54 12.63 -6.98
C PRO A 18 -4.48 11.81 -6.22
N TYR A 19 -4.01 10.68 -6.77
CA TYR A 19 -3.08 9.77 -6.09
C TYR A 19 -1.74 10.44 -5.73
N ALA A 20 -1.23 11.30 -6.62
CA ALA A 20 0.03 12.01 -6.39
C ALA A 20 -0.06 13.00 -5.22
N ALA A 21 -1.21 13.69 -5.07
CA ALA A 21 -1.45 14.59 -3.95
C ALA A 21 -1.56 13.84 -2.61
N LEU A 22 -1.90 12.55 -2.65
CA LEU A 22 -1.91 11.65 -1.47
C LEU A 22 -0.54 11.03 -1.18
N GLY A 23 0.49 11.34 -1.98
CA GLY A 23 1.85 10.82 -1.80
C GLY A 23 2.11 9.45 -2.41
N LEU A 24 1.18 8.91 -3.22
CA LEU A 24 1.43 7.71 -4.01
C LEU A 24 2.23 8.04 -5.26
N ARG A 25 3.23 7.21 -5.56
CA ARG A 25 3.94 7.27 -6.83
C ARG A 25 3.08 6.67 -7.97
N GLY A 26 3.39 7.02 -9.21
CA GLY A 26 2.63 6.54 -10.38
C GLY A 26 2.68 5.02 -10.56
N ASP A 27 3.82 4.40 -10.28
CA ASP A 27 4.02 2.94 -10.29
C ASP A 27 3.21 2.25 -9.18
N GLU A 28 3.17 2.85 -7.97
CA GLU A 28 2.34 2.37 -6.86
C GLU A 28 0.85 2.44 -7.21
N TYR A 29 0.38 3.54 -7.81
CA TYR A 29 -1.01 3.64 -8.26
C TYR A 29 -1.34 2.62 -9.35
N GLN A 30 -0.45 2.42 -10.33
CA GLN A 30 -0.67 1.42 -11.37
C GLN A 30 -0.71 0.00 -10.77
N ARG A 31 0.20 -0.33 -9.86
CA ARG A 31 0.20 -1.61 -9.14
C ARG A 31 -1.09 -1.83 -8.35
N LEU A 32 -1.62 -0.78 -7.72
CA LEU A 32 -2.91 -0.84 -7.03
C LEU A 32 -4.05 -1.20 -8.00
N LYS A 33 -4.07 -0.57 -9.19
CA LYS A 33 -5.05 -0.90 -10.23
C LYS A 33 -4.92 -2.34 -10.70
N ASP A 34 -3.70 -2.84 -10.86
CA ASP A 34 -3.43 -4.21 -11.30
C ASP A 34 -3.91 -5.23 -10.26
N ILE A 35 -3.69 -4.96 -8.96
CA ILE A 35 -4.17 -5.80 -7.85
C ILE A 35 -5.70 -5.83 -7.81
N LEU A 36 -6.36 -4.69 -8.03
CA LEU A 36 -7.82 -4.58 -7.95
C LEU A 36 -8.55 -4.98 -9.25
N GLY A 37 -7.86 -4.99 -10.39
CA GLY A 37 -8.46 -5.20 -11.72
C GLY A 37 -9.35 -4.03 -12.19
N ARG A 38 -9.29 -2.87 -11.52
CA ARG A 38 -10.08 -1.65 -11.77
C ARG A 38 -9.38 -0.46 -11.13
N ARG A 39 -9.89 0.76 -11.34
CA ARG A 39 -9.48 1.89 -10.49
C ARG A 39 -9.93 1.65 -9.03
N PRO A 40 -9.16 2.12 -8.03
CA PRO A 40 -9.62 2.10 -6.64
C PRO A 40 -10.78 3.07 -6.43
N THR A 41 -11.56 2.85 -5.39
CA THR A 41 -12.47 3.87 -4.85
C THR A 41 -11.68 4.97 -4.15
N SER A 42 -12.28 6.14 -3.91
CA SER A 42 -11.63 7.20 -3.12
C SER A 42 -11.16 6.73 -1.73
N ALA A 43 -11.93 5.86 -1.06
CA ALA A 43 -11.58 5.33 0.25
C ALA A 43 -10.42 4.33 0.18
N GLU A 44 -10.45 3.41 -0.81
CA GLU A 44 -9.35 2.49 -1.06
C GLU A 44 -8.06 3.25 -1.39
N LEU A 45 -8.14 4.26 -2.27
CA LEU A 45 -6.98 5.06 -2.65
C LEU A 45 -6.33 5.75 -1.46
N ALA A 46 -7.14 6.39 -0.60
CA ALA A 46 -6.64 7.02 0.62
C ALA A 46 -6.06 6.01 1.63
N MET A 47 -6.67 4.82 1.75
CA MET A 47 -6.14 3.77 2.61
C MET A 47 -4.78 3.27 2.12
N TYR A 48 -4.67 2.96 0.83
CA TYR A 48 -3.42 2.48 0.24
C TYR A 48 -2.31 3.53 0.28
N SER A 49 -2.63 4.82 0.12
CA SER A 49 -1.62 5.87 0.21
C SER A 49 -0.95 5.93 1.59
N VAL A 50 -1.72 5.74 2.66
CA VAL A 50 -1.19 5.67 4.03
C VAL A 50 -0.42 4.36 4.23
N MET A 51 -1.02 3.23 3.89
CA MET A 51 -0.44 1.90 4.16
C MET A 51 0.87 1.65 3.41
N TRP A 52 1.02 2.22 2.21
CA TRP A 52 2.24 2.09 1.40
C TRP A 52 3.22 3.26 1.59
N SER A 53 2.92 4.19 2.49
CA SER A 53 3.90 5.20 2.92
C SER A 53 5.12 4.54 3.56
N GLU A 54 6.26 5.24 3.59
CA GLU A 54 7.46 4.72 4.26
C GLU A 54 7.20 4.42 5.74
N HIS A 55 6.47 5.31 6.42
CA HIS A 55 6.18 5.20 7.84
C HIS A 55 5.44 3.92 8.21
N CYS A 56 4.47 3.50 7.39
CA CYS A 56 3.69 2.29 7.66
C CYS A 56 4.34 1.03 7.08
N SER A 57 4.93 1.12 5.89
CA SER A 57 5.40 -0.07 5.16
C SER A 57 6.85 -0.46 5.47
N TYR A 58 7.64 0.46 6.02
CA TYR A 58 9.09 0.29 6.21
C TYR A 58 9.80 -0.11 4.91
N LYS A 59 9.30 0.34 3.74
CA LYS A 59 9.73 -0.20 2.43
C LYS A 59 11.23 -0.04 2.17
N SER A 60 11.85 1.03 2.65
CA SER A 60 13.30 1.22 2.53
C SER A 60 14.09 0.43 3.58
N SER A 61 13.59 0.36 4.82
CA SER A 61 14.32 -0.21 5.96
C SER A 61 14.15 -1.72 6.11
N LYS A 62 13.04 -2.29 5.64
CA LYS A 62 12.70 -3.72 5.77
C LYS A 62 13.77 -4.65 5.19
N VAL A 63 14.43 -4.27 4.10
CA VAL A 63 15.50 -5.08 3.52
C VAL A 63 16.72 -5.18 4.44
N HIS A 64 17.05 -4.10 5.15
CA HIS A 64 18.14 -4.08 6.11
C HIS A 64 17.75 -4.79 7.40
N LEU A 65 16.53 -4.58 7.90
CA LEU A 65 16.06 -5.22 9.12
C LEU A 65 15.93 -6.76 8.99
N ARG A 66 15.80 -7.28 7.76
CA ARG A 66 15.76 -8.73 7.52
C ARG A 66 17.01 -9.47 8.00
N THR A 67 18.17 -8.82 8.03
CA THR A 67 19.43 -9.48 8.45
C THR A 67 19.42 -9.89 9.92
N PHE A 68 18.58 -9.27 10.75
CA PHE A 68 18.43 -9.70 12.15
C PHE A 68 17.85 -11.10 12.28
N GLY A 69 17.05 -11.55 11.30
CA GLY A 69 16.53 -12.91 11.27
C GLY A 69 17.58 -13.99 10.98
N ASP A 70 18.78 -13.61 10.54
CA ASP A 70 19.89 -14.54 10.27
C ASP A 70 20.82 -14.71 11.49
N LEU A 71 20.54 -14.03 12.60
CA LEU A 71 21.34 -14.16 13.82
C LEU A 71 21.14 -15.54 14.48
N PRO A 72 22.16 -16.05 15.20
CA PRO A 72 22.02 -17.31 15.93
C PRO A 72 20.87 -17.26 16.94
N PRO A 73 20.14 -18.37 17.13
CA PRO A 73 19.06 -18.44 18.10
C PRO A 73 19.57 -18.21 19.52
N SER A 74 18.78 -17.50 20.32
CA SER A 74 19.08 -17.20 21.72
C SER A 74 18.04 -17.85 22.62
N GLU A 75 18.48 -18.53 23.68
CA GLU A 75 17.60 -19.08 24.72
C GLU A 75 16.80 -18.00 25.47
N ARG A 76 17.16 -16.72 25.30
CA ARG A 76 16.48 -15.57 25.90
C ARG A 76 15.40 -14.95 25.00
N LEU A 77 15.31 -15.36 23.73
CA LEU A 77 14.34 -14.82 22.79
C LEU A 77 12.98 -15.49 23.02
N MET A 78 11.98 -14.70 23.42
CA MET A 78 10.63 -15.21 23.69
C MET A 78 9.67 -15.01 22.52
N VAL A 79 9.77 -13.89 21.80
CA VAL A 79 8.92 -13.53 20.66
C VAL A 79 9.72 -12.66 19.69
N GLY A 80 9.53 -12.90 18.40
CA GLY A 80 10.11 -12.08 17.34
C GLY A 80 11.26 -12.77 16.63
N ILE A 81 12.07 -11.93 15.99
CA ILE A 81 13.29 -12.28 15.26
C ILE A 81 14.43 -11.47 15.85
#